data_AF-A0A450TVR0-F1
#
_entry.id   AF-A0A450TVR0-F1
#
_cell.length_a   1.000
_cell.length_b   1.000
_cell.length_c   1.000
_cell.angle_alpha   90.00
_cell.angle_beta   90.00
_cell.angle_gamma   90.00
#
_symmetry.space_group_name_H-M   'P 1'
#
loop_
_entity.id
_entity.type
_entity.pdbx_description
1 polymer ?
#
loop_
_entity_poly.entity_id
_entity_poly.type
_entity_poly.pdbx_seq_one_letter_code
_entity_poly.pdbx_strand_id
1 'polypeptide(L)'
;FIACDLGEIPAAQHLTSRNIVARINLPNMRHEPDQRVEICLRAQEGLAQLEPDPNKRIKYIDFIAQYARLSEAEQARYEECIEQSSYKEDIMGPVQQAIENGIRQGFQQGMQQGMQQGEYKKAIEMAKALLSKGMNISDISEISGLSEEEIRRLVH
;
A
#
# COMPACT_ATOMS: atom_id res chain seq x y z
N PHE A 1 20.35 18.74 -7.73
CA PHE A 1 19.05 18.10 -7.98
C PHE A 1 18.03 19.22 -8.10
N ILE A 2 17.52 19.49 -9.31
CA ILE A 2 16.38 20.40 -9.46
C ILE A 2 15.17 19.59 -9.00
N ALA A 3 14.54 20.00 -7.90
CA ALA A 3 13.28 19.41 -7.47
C ALA A 3 12.25 19.70 -8.59
N CYS A 4 11.87 18.66 -9.31
CA CYS A 4 10.84 18.74 -10.33
C CYS A 4 9.51 18.50 -9.61
N ASP A 5 8.66 19.51 -9.53
CA ASP A 5 7.29 19.32 -9.03
C ASP A 5 6.47 18.67 -10.14
N LEU A 6 6.30 17.34 -10.04
CA LEU A 6 5.52 16.57 -11.01
C LEU A 6 4.10 17.12 -11.14
N GLY A 7 3.52 17.67 -10.06
CA GLY A 7 2.17 18.23 -10.03
C GLY A 7 1.99 19.47 -10.92
N GLU A 8 3.07 20.12 -11.35
CA GLU A 8 3.03 21.25 -12.29
C GLU A 8 3.17 20.82 -13.76
N ILE A 9 3.60 19.59 -14.02
CA ILE A 9 3.85 19.09 -15.38
C ILE A 9 2.53 18.58 -15.97
N PRO A 10 2.10 19.04 -17.16
CA PRO A 10 0.86 18.53 -17.77
C PRO A 10 1.00 17.06 -18.20
N ALA A 11 0.18 16.18 -17.63
CA ALA A 11 0.18 14.75 -17.96
C ALA A 11 -0.08 14.49 -19.45
N ALA A 12 -0.90 15.35 -20.08
CA ALA A 12 -1.25 15.28 -21.50
C ALA A 12 -0.02 15.26 -22.44
N GLN A 13 1.10 15.88 -22.03
CA GLN A 13 2.33 15.91 -22.83
C GLN A 13 3.09 14.58 -22.82
N HIS A 14 2.72 13.64 -21.93
CA HIS A 14 3.47 12.41 -21.67
C HIS A 14 2.66 11.14 -21.90
N LEU A 15 1.40 11.24 -22.33
CA LEU A 15 0.50 10.09 -22.54
C LEU A 15 1.08 9.01 -23.47
N THR A 16 1.87 9.42 -24.47
CA THR A 16 2.53 8.53 -25.44
C THR A 16 4.06 8.48 -25.29
N SER A 17 4.57 8.98 -24.16
CA SER A 17 6.01 8.98 -23.88
C SER A 17 6.60 7.58 -23.97
N ARG A 18 7.79 7.47 -24.55
CA ARG A 18 8.60 6.23 -24.56
C ARG A 18 9.46 6.07 -23.30
N ASN A 19 9.36 7.02 -22.36
CA ASN A 19 10.04 6.94 -21.07
C ASN A 19 9.10 6.29 -20.05
N ILE A 20 9.46 5.10 -19.57
CA ILE A 20 8.70 4.36 -18.56
C ILE A 20 8.43 5.19 -17.30
N VAL A 21 9.42 5.95 -16.82
CA VAL A 21 9.28 6.77 -15.61
C VAL A 21 8.23 7.86 -15.81
N ALA A 22 8.17 8.46 -17.01
CA ALA A 22 7.13 9.44 -17.33
C ALA A 22 5.74 8.79 -17.39
N ARG A 23 5.62 7.60 -18.00
CA ARG A 23 4.34 6.88 -18.13
C ARG A 23 3.77 6.44 -16.79
N ILE A 24 4.59 5.86 -15.91
CA ILE A 24 4.09 5.40 -14.59
C ILE A 24 3.78 6.58 -13.65
N ASN A 25 4.35 7.77 -13.89
CA ASN A 25 4.08 8.97 -13.09
C ASN A 25 2.96 9.85 -13.64
N LEU A 26 2.25 9.46 -14.70
CA LEU A 26 1.11 10.23 -15.19
C LEU A 26 0.08 10.58 -14.09
N PRO A 27 -0.26 9.69 -13.13
CA PRO A 27 -1.14 10.04 -12.02
C PRO A 27 -0.60 11.12 -11.06
N ASN A 28 0.72 11.35 -11.06
CA ASN A 28 1.37 12.39 -10.25
C ASN A 28 1.54 13.72 -11.00
N MET A 29 1.19 13.74 -12.29
CA MET A 29 1.27 14.92 -13.14
C MET A 29 -0.03 15.72 -13.10
N ARG A 30 -0.02 16.99 -13.55
CA ARG A 30 -1.22 17.81 -13.64
C ARG A 30 -2.22 17.24 -14.64
N HIS A 31 -3.43 16.96 -14.18
CA HIS A 31 -4.58 16.55 -14.98
C HIS A 31 -5.87 16.91 -14.23
N GLU A 32 -6.98 17.02 -14.95
CA GLU A 32 -8.29 17.31 -14.37
C GLU A 32 -8.92 16.05 -13.74
N PRO A 33 -9.79 16.19 -12.71
CA PRO A 33 -10.37 15.04 -12.01
C PRO A 33 -11.14 14.06 -12.92
N ASP A 34 -11.76 14.55 -14.00
CA ASP A 34 -12.50 13.75 -14.98
C ASP A 34 -11.59 12.96 -15.93
N GLN A 35 -10.29 13.31 -15.99
CA GLN A 35 -9.29 12.62 -16.81
C GLN A 35 -8.63 11.43 -16.09
N ARG A 36 -8.89 11.21 -14.79
CA ARG A 36 -8.20 10.21 -13.97
C ARG A 36 -8.25 8.79 -14.55
N VAL A 37 -9.40 8.40 -15.11
CA VAL A 37 -9.58 7.07 -15.74
C VAL A 37 -8.63 6.90 -16.94
N GLU A 38 -8.59 7.89 -17.83
CA GLU A 38 -7.71 7.88 -19.01
C GLU A 38 -6.23 7.92 -18.58
N ILE A 39 -5.90 8.73 -17.57
CA ILE A 39 -4.55 8.83 -17.03
C ILE A 39 -4.08 7.48 -16.47
N CYS A 40 -4.93 6.80 -15.70
CA CYS A 40 -4.64 5.48 -15.17
C CYS A 40 -4.44 4.45 -16.30
N LEU A 41 -5.35 4.43 -17.28
CA LEU A 41 -5.26 3.56 -18.46
C LEU A 41 -3.95 3.78 -19.21
N ARG A 42 -3.60 5.02 -19.55
CA ARG A 42 -2.36 5.33 -20.29
C ARG A 42 -1.10 5.01 -19.51
N ALA A 43 -1.13 5.11 -18.19
CA ALA A 43 -0.03 4.68 -17.34
C ALA A 43 0.15 3.16 -17.41
N GLN A 44 -0.94 2.39 -17.30
CA GLN A 44 -0.92 0.93 -17.33
C GLN A 44 -0.55 0.37 -18.72
N GLU A 45 -1.09 0.95 -19.79
CA GLU A 45 -0.67 0.62 -21.17
C GLU A 45 0.82 0.91 -21.37
N GLY A 46 1.31 2.03 -20.83
CA GLY A 46 2.72 2.39 -20.91
C GLY A 46 3.61 1.42 -20.14
N LEU A 47 3.16 0.98 -18.97
CA LEU A 47 3.84 -0.03 -18.17
C LEU A 47 3.90 -1.38 -18.90
N ALA A 48 2.77 -1.85 -19.42
CA ALA A 48 2.67 -3.07 -20.22
C ALA A 48 3.57 -3.03 -21.46
N GLN A 49 3.67 -1.87 -22.10
CA GLN A 49 4.48 -1.69 -23.30
C GLN A 49 5.99 -1.59 -23.03
N LEU A 50 6.39 -0.89 -21.95
CA LEU A 50 7.78 -0.41 -21.81
C LEU A 50 8.60 -1.14 -20.74
N GLU A 51 7.98 -1.82 -19.77
CA GLU A 51 8.70 -2.55 -18.72
C GLU A 51 8.68 -4.04 -19.03
N PRO A 52 9.80 -4.69 -19.38
CA PRO A 52 9.84 -6.13 -19.65
C PRO A 52 9.84 -7.00 -18.38
N ASP A 53 10.22 -6.46 -17.21
CA ASP A 53 10.33 -7.25 -15.98
C ASP A 53 8.95 -7.41 -15.30
N PRO A 54 8.40 -8.63 -15.22
CA PRO A 54 7.08 -8.86 -14.62
C PRO A 54 7.03 -8.49 -13.13
N ASN A 55 8.15 -8.62 -12.39
CA ASN A 55 8.18 -8.26 -10.98
C ASN A 55 8.13 -6.74 -10.79
N LYS A 56 8.74 -5.98 -11.71
CA LYS A 56 8.64 -4.52 -11.70
C LYS A 56 7.24 -4.06 -12.11
N ARG A 57 6.60 -4.74 -13.09
CA ARG A 57 5.21 -4.46 -13.46
C ARG A 57 4.29 -4.54 -12.26
N ILE A 58 4.34 -5.62 -11.49
CA ILE A 58 3.51 -5.78 -10.28
C ILE A 58 3.70 -4.61 -9.31
N LYS A 59 4.96 -4.24 -9.01
CA LYS A 59 5.25 -3.12 -8.11
C LYS A 59 4.72 -1.78 -8.63
N TYR A 60 4.83 -1.53 -9.94
CA TYR A 60 4.39 -0.28 -10.54
C TYR A 60 2.89 -0.23 -10.77
N ILE A 61 2.20 -1.38 -10.90
CA ILE A 61 0.73 -1.44 -10.92
C ILE A 61 0.16 -0.91 -9.60
N ASP A 62 0.67 -1.40 -8.47
CA ASP A 62 0.24 -0.93 -7.14
C ASP A 62 0.50 0.58 -6.98
N PHE A 63 1.67 1.04 -7.43
CA PHE A 63 2.01 2.46 -7.43
C PHE A 63 1.01 3.29 -8.26
N ILE A 64 0.75 2.91 -9.50
CA ILE A 64 -0.19 3.63 -10.38
C ILE A 64 -1.58 3.68 -9.74
N ALA A 65 -2.07 2.55 -9.23
CA ALA A 65 -3.38 2.47 -8.59
C ALA A 65 -3.49 3.38 -7.35
N GLN A 66 -2.46 3.38 -6.50
CA GLN A 66 -2.41 4.20 -5.29
C GLN A 66 -2.48 5.71 -5.57
N TYR A 67 -1.82 6.17 -6.63
CA TYR A 67 -1.79 7.60 -6.98
C TYR A 67 -2.94 8.03 -7.88
N ALA A 68 -3.49 7.13 -8.71
CA ALA A 68 -4.67 7.42 -9.51
C ALA A 68 -5.91 7.68 -8.65
N ARG A 69 -6.02 7.01 -7.48
CA ARG A 69 -7.12 7.19 -6.50
C ARG A 69 -8.50 7.21 -7.16
N LEU A 70 -8.74 6.24 -8.03
CA LEU A 70 -10.03 6.10 -8.72
C LEU A 70 -11.13 5.81 -7.68
N SER A 71 -12.26 6.47 -7.80
CA SER A 71 -13.49 6.08 -7.09
C SER A 71 -14.03 4.76 -7.65
N GLU A 72 -14.98 4.12 -6.95
CA GLU A 72 -15.63 2.88 -7.44
C GLU A 72 -16.25 3.05 -8.84
N ALA A 73 -16.91 4.19 -9.10
CA ALA A 73 -17.48 4.48 -10.41
C ALA A 73 -16.41 4.67 -11.50
N GLU A 74 -15.27 5.26 -11.16
CA GLU A 74 -14.14 5.41 -12.09
C GLU A 74 -13.40 4.08 -12.30
N GLN A 75 -13.32 3.24 -11.27
CA GLN A 75 -12.74 1.92 -11.34
C GLN A 75 -13.55 1.03 -12.30
N ALA A 76 -14.88 1.04 -12.20
CA ALA A 76 -15.75 0.33 -13.14
C ALA A 76 -15.55 0.81 -14.59
N ARG A 77 -15.48 2.14 -14.81
CA ARG A 77 -15.17 2.71 -16.13
C ARG A 77 -13.79 2.33 -16.62
N TYR A 78 -12.79 2.29 -15.74
CA TYR A 78 -11.44 1.86 -16.07
C TYR A 78 -11.41 0.40 -16.53
N GLU A 79 -12.15 -0.49 -15.86
CA GLU A 79 -12.29 -1.89 -16.25
C GLU A 79 -12.95 -2.03 -17.63
N GLU A 80 -14.02 -1.28 -17.90
CA GLU A 80 -14.64 -1.22 -19.24
C GLU A 80 -13.65 -0.72 -20.32
N CYS A 81 -12.80 0.25 -20.00
CA CYS A 81 -11.78 0.72 -20.93
C CYS A 81 -10.69 -0.33 -21.18
N ILE A 82 -10.28 -1.08 -20.16
CA ILE A 82 -9.30 -2.16 -20.30
C ILE A 82 -9.84 -3.29 -21.19
N GLU A 83 -11.12 -3.62 -21.08
CA GLU A 83 -11.78 -4.59 -21.96
C GLU A 83 -11.67 -4.22 -23.45
N GLN A 84 -11.58 -2.93 -23.77
CA GLN A 84 -11.42 -2.41 -25.12
C GLN A 84 -9.95 -2.14 -25.52
N SER A 85 -9.00 -2.25 -24.58
CA SER A 85 -7.59 -1.95 -24.84
C SER A 85 -6.90 -3.11 -25.56
N SER A 86 -6.01 -2.79 -26.50
CA SER A 86 -5.13 -3.77 -27.14
C SER A 86 -4.13 -4.41 -26.16
N TYR A 87 -3.94 -3.81 -24.98
CA TYR A 87 -3.03 -4.30 -23.93
C TYR A 87 -3.74 -5.08 -22.82
N LYS A 88 -5.03 -5.43 -23.01
CA LYS A 88 -5.85 -6.12 -22.01
C LYS A 88 -5.14 -7.28 -21.33
N GLU A 89 -4.63 -8.23 -22.12
CA GLU A 89 -3.99 -9.44 -21.59
C GLU A 89 -2.72 -9.14 -20.79
N ASP A 90 -1.92 -8.17 -21.27
CA ASP A 90 -0.69 -7.73 -20.63
C ASP A 90 -0.92 -6.95 -19.32
N ILE A 91 -2.12 -6.41 -19.12
CA ILE A 91 -2.49 -5.63 -17.93
C ILE A 91 -3.23 -6.52 -16.93
N MET A 92 -4.27 -7.25 -17.35
CA MET A 92 -5.18 -7.94 -16.42
C MET A 92 -4.50 -9.03 -15.60
N GLY A 93 -3.62 -9.84 -16.21
CA GLY A 93 -2.91 -10.90 -15.49
C GLY A 93 -2.04 -10.34 -14.36
N PRO A 94 -1.12 -9.40 -14.65
CA PRO A 94 -0.32 -8.72 -13.62
C PRO A 94 -1.14 -7.96 -12.57
N VAL A 95 -2.26 -7.32 -12.96
CA VAL A 95 -3.15 -6.63 -12.01
C VAL A 95 -3.77 -7.63 -11.03
N GLN A 96 -4.28 -8.77 -11.51
CA GLN A 96 -4.82 -9.81 -10.66
C GLN A 96 -3.77 -10.33 -9.67
N GLN A 97 -2.54 -10.55 -10.16
CA GLN A 97 -1.42 -10.97 -9.30
C GLN A 97 -1.05 -9.90 -8.26
N ALA A 98 -1.09 -8.62 -8.62
CA ALA A 98 -0.83 -7.52 -7.70
C ALA A 98 -1.88 -7.47 -6.57
N ILE A 99 -3.16 -7.62 -6.91
CA ILE A 99 -4.27 -7.71 -5.93
C ILE A 99 -4.05 -8.88 -4.97
N GLU A 100 -3.74 -10.07 -5.48
CA GLU A 100 -3.49 -11.25 -4.65
C GLU A 100 -2.31 -11.06 -3.70
N ASN A 101 -1.22 -10.44 -4.18
CA ASN A 101 -0.06 -10.12 -3.37
C ASN A 101 -0.40 -9.12 -2.28
N GLY A 102 -1.15 -8.06 -2.61
CA GLY A 102 -1.59 -7.05 -1.65
C GLY A 102 -2.47 -7.64 -0.54
N ILE A 103 -3.43 -8.50 -0.91
CA ILE A 103 -4.29 -9.20 0.06
C ILE A 103 -3.44 -10.09 0.98
N ARG A 104 -2.52 -10.88 0.43
CA ARG A 104 -1.64 -11.75 1.23
C ARG A 104 -0.77 -10.96 2.20
N GLN A 105 -0.14 -9.87 1.73
CA GLN A 105 0.69 -9.01 2.57
C GLN A 105 -0.13 -8.35 3.68
N GLY A 106 -1.29 -7.78 3.35
CA GLY A 106 -2.18 -7.16 4.32
C GLY A 106 -2.67 -8.14 5.38
N PHE A 107 -3.06 -9.35 4.98
CA PHE A 107 -3.46 -10.41 5.92
C PHE A 107 -2.31 -10.82 6.85
N GLN A 108 -1.11 -11.03 6.31
CA GLN A 108 0.07 -11.39 7.11
C GLN A 108 0.44 -10.30 8.12
N GLN A 109 0.46 -9.04 7.68
CA GLN A 109 0.73 -7.90 8.56
C GLN A 109 -0.33 -7.77 9.65
N GLY A 110 -1.62 -7.89 9.29
CA GLY A 110 -2.72 -7.84 10.24
C GLY A 110 -2.67 -8.96 11.27
N MET A 111 -2.39 -10.19 10.86
CA MET A 111 -2.19 -11.32 11.77
C MET A 111 -1.01 -11.11 12.72
N GLN A 112 0.14 -10.65 12.20
CA GLN A 112 1.32 -10.38 13.03
C GLN A 112 1.06 -9.28 14.06
N GLN A 113 0.47 -8.16 13.63
CA GLN A 113 0.09 -7.06 14.53
C GLN A 113 -0.93 -7.53 15.58
N GLY A 114 -1.94 -8.28 15.17
CA GLY A 114 -2.95 -8.84 16.08
C GLY A 114 -2.36 -9.79 17.13
N MET A 115 -1.41 -10.64 16.72
CA MET A 115 -0.70 -11.53 17.63
C MET A 115 0.13 -10.74 18.65
N GLN A 116 0.93 -9.77 18.20
CA GLN A 116 1.73 -8.92 19.08
C GLN A 116 0.88 -8.12 20.06
N GLN A 117 -0.24 -7.53 19.60
CA GLN A 117 -1.18 -6.83 20.47
C GLN A 117 -1.83 -7.77 21.50
N GLY A 118 -2.16 -9.00 21.10
CA GLY A 118 -2.71 -10.02 21.98
C GLY A 118 -1.71 -10.47 23.06
N GLU A 119 -0.46 -10.74 22.67
CA GLU A 119 0.62 -11.08 23.58
C GLU A 119 0.89 -9.94 24.57
N TYR A 120 0.97 -8.70 24.07
CA TYR A 120 1.15 -7.53 24.92
C TYR A 120 -0.02 -7.34 25.90
N LYS A 121 -1.27 -7.48 25.44
CA LYS A 121 -2.45 -7.39 26.31
C LYS A 121 -2.41 -8.46 27.41
N LYS A 122 -2.04 -9.69 27.06
CA LYS A 122 -1.88 -10.78 28.04
C LYS A 122 -0.77 -10.49 29.04
N ALA A 123 0.36 -9.93 28.60
CA ALA A 123 1.45 -9.50 29.47
C ALA A 123 0.98 -8.43 30.48
N ILE A 124 0.19 -7.46 30.02
CA ILE A 124 -0.41 -6.41 30.87
C ILE A 124 -1.41 -6.99 31.88
N GLU A 125 -2.31 -7.87 31.44
CA GLU A 125 -3.28 -8.54 32.32
C GLU A 125 -2.58 -9.38 33.41
N MET A 126 -1.52 -10.09 33.02
CA MET A 126 -0.69 -10.85 33.95
C MET A 126 0.05 -9.94 34.94
N ALA A 127 0.66 -8.86 34.48
CA ALA A 127 1.35 -7.90 35.35
C ALA A 127 0.39 -7.27 36.38
N LYS A 128 -0.83 -6.89 35.96
CA LYS A 128 -1.87 -6.41 36.88
C LYS A 128 -2.25 -7.47 37.93
N ALA A 129 -2.43 -8.72 37.51
CA ALA A 129 -2.75 -9.81 38.42
C ALA A 129 -1.61 -10.06 39.44
N LEU A 130 -0.35 -10.00 39.02
CA LEU A 130 0.81 -10.17 39.91
C LEU A 130 0.99 -8.98 40.86
N LEU A 131 0.79 -7.75 40.38
CA LEU A 131 0.75 -6.55 41.22
C LEU A 131 -0.30 -6.66 42.32
N SER A 132 -1.51 -7.14 41.98
CA SER A 132 -2.58 -7.34 42.97
C SER A 132 -2.25 -8.37 44.05
N LYS A 133 -1.28 -9.25 43.78
CA LYS A 133 -0.76 -10.25 44.73
C LYS A 133 0.43 -9.73 45.54
N GLY A 134 0.82 -8.47 45.37
CA GLY A 134 1.91 -7.84 46.13
C GLY A 134 3.32 -8.25 45.67
N MET A 135 3.45 -8.80 44.45
CA MET A 135 4.76 -9.12 43.88
C MET A 135 5.50 -7.83 43.52
N ASN A 136 6.84 -7.82 43.66
CA ASN A 136 7.64 -6.64 43.35
C ASN A 136 7.79 -6.45 41.82
N ILE A 137 8.06 -5.22 41.40
CA ILE A 137 8.11 -4.81 39.98
C ILE A 137 9.18 -5.58 39.20
N SER A 138 10.33 -5.88 39.81
CA SER A 138 11.43 -6.61 39.16
C SER A 138 11.00 -8.02 38.77
N ASP A 139 10.40 -8.77 39.71
CA ASP A 139 9.92 -10.13 39.44
C ASP A 139 8.77 -10.13 38.41
N ILE A 140 7.90 -9.13 38.45
CA ILE A 140 6.81 -8.97 37.47
C ILE A 140 7.37 -8.68 36.08
N SER A 141 8.43 -7.87 35.98
CA SER A 141 9.11 -7.60 34.71
C SER A 141 9.68 -8.87 34.10
N GLU A 142 10.34 -9.71 34.91
CA GLU A 142 10.89 -10.99 34.46
C GLU A 142 9.79 -11.96 33.99
N ILE A 143 8.67 -12.06 34.72
CA ILE A 143 7.58 -13.01 34.41
C ILE A 143 6.73 -12.55 33.22
N SER A 144 6.42 -11.24 33.15
CA SER A 144 5.54 -10.69 32.12
C SER A 144 6.24 -10.30 30.83
N GLY A 145 7.56 -10.15 30.85
CA GLY A 145 8.33 -9.63 29.72
C GLY A 145 8.07 -8.14 29.44
N LEU A 146 7.30 -7.45 30.29
CA LEU A 146 7.15 -6.01 30.25
C LEU A 146 8.34 -5.34 30.92
N SER A 147 8.69 -4.14 30.47
CA SER A 147 9.66 -3.32 31.18
C SER A 147 9.11 -2.83 32.53
N GLU A 148 10.00 -2.58 33.50
CA GLU A 148 9.58 -1.98 34.77
C GLU A 148 8.85 -0.64 34.58
N GLU A 149 9.23 0.15 33.56
CA GLU A 149 8.56 1.42 33.26
C GLU A 149 7.10 1.21 32.85
N GLU A 150 6.84 0.23 31.98
CA GLU A 150 5.48 -0.13 31.59
C GLU A 150 4.67 -0.62 32.79
N ILE A 151 5.28 -1.43 33.66
CA ILE A 151 4.62 -1.93 34.88
C ILE A 151 4.30 -0.79 35.84
N ARG A 152 5.22 0.17 36.04
CA ARG A 152 4.99 1.35 36.89
C ARG A 152 3.81 2.19 36.41
N ARG A 153 3.61 2.31 35.09
CA ARG A 153 2.45 2.99 34.50
C ARG A 153 1.13 2.29 34.76
N LEU A 154 1.12 1.01 35.14
CA LEU A 154 -0.10 0.28 35.50
C LEU A 154 -0.56 0.54 36.94
N VAL A 155 0.28 1.16 37.77
CA VAL A 155 0.02 1.45 39.19
C VAL A 155 -0.58 2.85 39.40
N HIS A 156 -0.80 3.60 38.32
CA HIS A 156 -1.42 4.93 38.30
C HIS A 156 -2.81 4.85 37.66
#